data_AF-A0A951KI35-F1
#
_entry.id   AF-A0A951KI35-F1
#
_cell.length_a   1.000
_cell.length_b   1.000
_cell.length_c   1.000
_cell.angle_alpha   90.00
_cell.angle_beta   90.00
_cell.angle_gamma   90.00
#
_symmetry.space_group_name_H-M   'P 1'
#
loop_
_entity.id
_entity.type
_entity.pdbx_description
1 polymer ?
#
loop_
_entity_poly.entity_id
_entity_poly.type
_entity_poly.pdbx_seq_one_letter_code
_entity_poly.pdbx_strand_id
1 'polypeptide(L)'
;MRLTKTFLSTIFVAGVLTTPAAFADPASIAYAVTVNTSSALLSNGYIDFQFNPSSFATQPANADVANFATDGVLNPADPNNAMIGEVSGMLPGTVTLINSETTNEYTEAMTFGTTITFDLDLYGPAISNPNGQGGGTFTLDFFNDNGYLFTNDSQNDVPVFTVTINPDGTTSAQTYASANNGPPVVTFVGPTAVPEPSSVLLLSAGLGALALFGRRRMLARKAVSL
;
A
#
# COMPACT_ATOMS: atom_id res chain seq x y z
N MET A 1 68.31 9.91 -20.76
CA MET A 1 68.58 8.76 -19.87
C MET A 1 68.41 9.27 -18.45
N ARG A 2 67.44 8.93 -17.61
CA ARG A 2 66.43 7.86 -17.50
C ARG A 2 65.13 8.46 -16.93
N LEU A 3 63.99 7.92 -17.38
CA LEU A 3 62.67 8.05 -16.77
C LEU A 3 62.70 7.53 -15.31
N THR A 4 62.00 8.18 -14.39
CA THR A 4 61.56 7.54 -13.15
C THR A 4 60.06 7.77 -12.99
N LYS A 5 59.31 6.68 -13.17
CA LYS A 5 57.87 6.59 -12.98
C LYS A 5 57.60 6.43 -11.49
N THR A 6 56.63 7.15 -10.93
CA THR A 6 55.99 6.73 -9.68
C THR A 6 54.50 7.01 -9.77
N PHE A 7 53.74 5.93 -9.59
CA PHE A 7 52.31 5.79 -9.82
C PHE A 7 51.50 6.73 -8.92
N LEU A 8 50.68 7.58 -9.52
CA LEU A 8 49.64 8.32 -8.83
C LEU A 8 48.39 7.43 -8.73
N SER A 9 48.03 7.12 -7.49
CA SER A 9 46.90 6.27 -7.10
C SER A 9 45.58 6.85 -7.61
N THR A 10 44.86 6.09 -8.44
CA THR A 10 43.51 6.44 -8.92
C THR A 10 42.51 6.29 -7.78
N ILE A 11 42.09 7.42 -7.19
CA ILE A 11 40.94 7.49 -6.29
C ILE A 11 39.68 7.20 -7.12
N PHE A 12 39.02 6.07 -6.85
CA PHE A 12 37.74 5.72 -7.45
C PHE A 12 36.62 6.34 -6.59
N VAL A 13 36.17 7.54 -6.94
CA VAL A 13 34.96 8.15 -6.36
C VAL A 13 33.77 7.53 -7.10
N ALA A 14 33.16 6.49 -6.51
CA ALA A 14 31.83 6.06 -6.93
C ALA A 14 30.83 7.10 -6.39
N GLY A 15 30.38 8.00 -7.27
CA GLY A 15 29.28 8.92 -6.99
C GLY A 15 28.00 8.12 -6.76
N VAL A 16 27.63 7.92 -5.50
CA VAL A 16 26.29 7.49 -5.11
C VAL A 16 25.38 8.67 -5.37
N LEU A 17 24.66 8.63 -6.49
CA LEU A 17 23.50 9.48 -6.73
C LEU A 17 22.49 9.21 -5.61
N THR A 18 22.41 10.13 -4.66
CA THR A 18 21.40 10.15 -3.60
C THR A 18 20.06 10.56 -4.20
N THR A 19 19.40 9.65 -4.91
CA THR A 19 17.94 9.68 -4.94
C THR A 19 17.46 9.17 -3.58
N PRO A 20 16.57 9.86 -2.86
CA PRO A 20 15.94 9.26 -1.70
C PRO A 20 15.20 8.02 -2.23
N ALA A 21 15.72 6.83 -1.91
CA ALA A 21 14.91 5.63 -1.99
C ALA A 21 13.78 5.89 -1.00
N ALA A 22 12.56 6.09 -1.52
CA ALA A 22 11.39 5.94 -0.68
C ALA A 22 11.52 4.57 -0.03
N PHE A 23 11.56 4.54 1.30
CA PHE A 23 11.54 3.30 2.06
C PHE A 23 10.16 2.68 1.84
N ALA A 24 9.99 1.94 0.73
CA ALA A 24 8.87 1.03 0.59
C ALA A 24 9.00 -0.04 1.68
N ASP A 25 7.92 -0.31 2.40
CA ASP A 25 7.85 -1.41 3.35
C ASP A 25 8.22 -2.73 2.61
N PRO A 26 8.97 -3.67 3.23
CA PRO A 26 9.60 -4.79 2.51
C PRO A 26 8.64 -5.76 1.81
N ALA A 27 7.33 -5.67 1.97
CA ALA A 27 6.40 -6.31 1.06
C ALA A 27 5.06 -5.60 1.19
N SER A 28 4.78 -4.65 0.30
CA SER A 28 3.42 -4.13 0.13
C SER A 28 2.74 -4.79 -1.06
N ILE A 29 1.43 -4.95 -0.92
CA ILE A 29 0.54 -5.37 -2.01
C ILE A 29 -0.35 -4.19 -2.35
N ALA A 30 -0.28 -3.75 -3.61
CA ALA A 30 -1.00 -2.60 -4.10
C ALA A 30 -2.19 -2.98 -4.99
N TYR A 31 -3.24 -2.16 -4.93
CA TYR A 31 -4.39 -2.16 -5.82
C TYR A 31 -4.68 -0.75 -6.33
N ALA A 32 -4.72 -0.56 -7.64
CA ALA A 32 -5.26 0.67 -8.22
C ALA A 32 -6.77 0.51 -8.38
N VAL A 33 -7.56 1.29 -7.63
CA VAL A 33 -9.02 1.17 -7.53
C VAL A 33 -9.71 2.30 -8.29
N THR A 34 -10.77 1.96 -9.03
CA THR A 34 -11.66 2.92 -9.69
C THR A 34 -13.11 2.59 -9.36
N VAL A 35 -13.85 3.58 -8.90
CA VAL A 35 -15.26 3.49 -8.53
C VAL A 35 -16.08 4.36 -9.47
N ASN A 36 -17.13 3.79 -10.07
CA ASN A 36 -18.13 4.53 -10.83
C ASN A 36 -19.27 4.98 -9.91
N THR A 37 -19.30 6.27 -9.59
CA THR A 37 -20.33 6.88 -8.73
C THR A 37 -21.40 7.62 -9.51
N SER A 38 -21.45 7.49 -10.83
CA SER A 38 -22.34 8.27 -11.72
C SER A 38 -23.84 8.16 -11.39
N SER A 39 -24.29 7.06 -10.79
CA SER A 39 -25.68 6.90 -10.35
C SER A 39 -26.08 7.81 -9.19
N ALA A 40 -25.10 8.41 -8.50
CA ALA A 40 -25.29 9.34 -7.39
C ALA A 40 -24.79 10.76 -7.73
N LEU A 41 -24.55 11.08 -9.00
CA LEU A 41 -24.02 12.38 -9.44
C LEU A 41 -24.80 13.56 -8.81
N LEU A 42 -24.05 14.50 -8.22
CA LEU A 42 -24.55 15.70 -7.51
C LEU A 42 -25.39 15.41 -6.25
N SER A 43 -25.47 14.17 -5.79
CA SER A 43 -26.05 13.84 -4.49
C SER A 43 -24.99 13.85 -3.39
N ASN A 44 -25.45 14.07 -2.15
CA ASN A 44 -24.59 14.00 -0.98
C ASN A 44 -24.58 12.58 -0.40
N GLY A 45 -23.45 12.21 0.18
CA GLY A 45 -23.29 11.01 0.98
C GLY A 45 -21.91 10.98 1.61
N TYR A 46 -21.50 9.80 2.00
CA TYR A 46 -20.24 9.54 2.69
C TYR A 46 -19.49 8.45 1.95
N ILE A 47 -18.18 8.59 1.88
CA ILE A 47 -17.26 7.49 1.62
C ILE A 47 -16.82 6.93 2.96
N ASP A 48 -16.75 5.60 3.04
CA ASP A 48 -16.36 4.89 4.25
C ASP A 48 -15.26 3.89 3.93
N PHE A 49 -14.12 4.03 4.62
CA PHE A 49 -13.04 3.06 4.59
C PHE A 49 -12.93 2.40 5.94
N GLN A 50 -12.87 1.07 5.96
CA GLN A 50 -12.58 0.31 7.17
C GLN A 50 -11.42 -0.63 6.97
N PHE A 51 -10.67 -0.89 8.04
CA PHE A 51 -9.66 -1.94 8.05
C PHE A 51 -9.68 -2.67 9.39
N ASN A 52 -10.45 -3.75 9.45
CA ASN A 52 -10.77 -4.41 10.71
C ASN A 52 -10.09 -5.80 10.78
N PRO A 53 -9.59 -6.19 11.96
CA PRO A 53 -9.04 -7.53 12.15
C PRO A 53 -10.14 -8.58 12.00
N SER A 54 -9.78 -9.74 11.42
CA SER A 54 -10.70 -10.87 11.26
C SER A 54 -10.96 -11.63 12.57
N SER A 55 -10.11 -11.42 13.58
CA SER A 55 -10.24 -11.93 14.94
C SER A 55 -9.31 -11.19 15.90
N PHE A 56 -9.44 -11.40 17.21
CA PHE A 56 -8.48 -10.87 18.20
C PHE A 56 -7.06 -11.46 18.08
N ALA A 57 -6.83 -12.46 17.22
CA ALA A 57 -5.53 -13.08 16.98
C ALA A 57 -4.87 -12.61 15.66
N THR A 58 -5.50 -11.70 14.91
CA THR A 58 -5.00 -11.20 13.63
C THR A 58 -3.61 -10.57 13.78
N GLN A 59 -2.73 -10.84 12.81
CA GLN A 59 -1.38 -10.28 12.79
C GLN A 59 -1.42 -8.81 12.36
N PRO A 60 -0.56 -7.93 12.92
CA PRO A 60 -0.55 -6.52 12.56
C PRO A 60 -0.35 -6.28 11.06
N ALA A 61 -1.14 -5.36 10.52
CA ALA A 61 -1.12 -4.90 9.15
C ALA A 61 -1.62 -3.45 9.08
N ASN A 62 -1.37 -2.79 7.96
CA ASN A 62 -1.83 -1.44 7.68
C ASN A 62 -2.45 -1.40 6.28
N ALA A 63 -3.37 -0.47 6.09
CA ALA A 63 -3.96 -0.11 4.81
C ALA A 63 -3.78 1.40 4.59
N ASP A 64 -3.03 1.76 3.55
CA ASP A 64 -2.94 3.13 3.07
C ASP A 64 -3.86 3.32 1.87
N VAL A 65 -4.78 4.27 1.98
CA VAL A 65 -5.54 4.83 0.85
C VAL A 65 -4.81 6.08 0.39
N ALA A 66 -4.12 5.99 -0.74
CA ALA A 66 -3.28 7.05 -1.30
C ALA A 66 -3.75 7.45 -2.71
N ASN A 67 -3.16 8.54 -3.23
CA ASN A 67 -3.45 9.05 -4.58
C ASN A 67 -4.95 9.21 -4.88
N PHE A 68 -5.72 9.58 -3.85
CA PHE A 68 -7.16 9.77 -3.98
C PHE A 68 -7.46 10.92 -4.94
N ALA A 69 -8.32 10.65 -5.91
CA ALA A 69 -8.84 11.65 -6.82
C ALA A 69 -10.31 11.41 -7.10
N THR A 70 -11.05 12.50 -7.28
CA THR A 70 -12.45 12.46 -7.67
C THR A 70 -12.80 13.73 -8.45
N ASP A 71 -13.83 13.64 -9.29
CA ASP A 71 -14.51 14.79 -9.90
C ASP A 71 -15.69 15.30 -9.03
N GLY A 72 -15.91 14.69 -7.85
CA GLY A 72 -16.79 15.19 -6.80
C GLY A 72 -16.14 16.24 -5.89
N VAL A 73 -16.82 16.56 -4.78
CA VAL A 73 -16.35 17.56 -3.81
C VAL A 73 -16.40 16.96 -2.40
N LEU A 74 -15.23 16.83 -1.76
CA LEU A 74 -15.12 16.45 -0.35
C LEU A 74 -15.64 17.57 0.56
N ASN A 75 -16.22 17.22 1.71
CA ASN A 75 -16.68 18.15 2.72
C ASN A 75 -16.04 17.83 4.08
N PRO A 76 -14.76 18.23 4.29
CA PRO A 76 -14.02 17.93 5.52
C PRO A 76 -14.55 18.67 6.75
N ALA A 77 -15.49 19.60 6.58
CA ALA A 77 -16.13 20.34 7.64
C ALA A 77 -17.48 19.74 8.08
N ASP A 78 -17.91 18.63 7.47
CA ASP A 78 -19.16 17.97 7.86
C ASP A 78 -19.07 17.43 9.29
N PRO A 79 -20.07 17.71 10.15
CA PRO A 79 -20.04 17.28 11.55
C PRO A 79 -20.16 15.77 11.72
N ASN A 80 -20.59 15.02 10.69
CA ASN A 80 -20.72 13.57 10.74
C ASN A 80 -19.47 12.83 10.21
N ASN A 81 -18.43 13.56 9.77
CA ASN A 81 -17.15 12.93 9.47
C ASN A 81 -16.61 12.26 10.74
N ALA A 82 -16.03 11.07 10.58
CA ALA A 82 -15.60 10.26 11.71
C ALA A 82 -14.25 9.58 11.43
N MET A 83 -13.45 9.46 12.48
CA MET A 83 -12.29 8.59 12.54
C MET A 83 -12.43 7.76 13.81
N ILE A 84 -12.65 6.46 13.67
CA ILE A 84 -12.84 5.52 14.78
C ILE A 84 -11.66 4.56 14.78
N GLY A 85 -11.11 4.24 15.96
CA GLY A 85 -9.97 3.34 16.09
C GLY A 85 -8.64 3.97 15.65
N GLU A 86 -7.72 3.12 15.16
CA GLU A 86 -6.37 3.55 14.78
C GLU A 86 -6.34 3.96 13.31
N VAL A 87 -6.72 5.21 13.08
CA VAL A 87 -6.80 5.84 11.77
C VAL A 87 -6.08 7.19 11.82
N SER A 88 -5.33 7.53 10.76
CA SER A 88 -4.65 8.81 10.64
C SER A 88 -4.67 9.33 9.20
N GLY A 89 -4.38 10.63 9.03
CA GLY A 89 -4.45 11.29 7.73
C GLY A 89 -5.86 11.80 7.38
N MET A 90 -6.02 12.30 6.15
CA MET A 90 -7.30 12.79 5.63
C MET A 90 -7.26 12.84 4.09
N LEU A 91 -8.41 12.64 3.45
CA LEU A 91 -8.56 12.87 2.02
C LEU A 91 -8.45 14.36 1.67
N PRO A 92 -7.92 14.73 0.49
CA PRO A 92 -7.41 13.86 -0.58
C PRO A 92 -5.95 13.40 -0.36
N GLY A 93 -5.36 13.69 0.80
CA GLY A 93 -4.08 13.09 1.20
C GLY A 93 -4.22 11.60 1.53
N THR A 94 -3.13 11.00 1.99
CA THR A 94 -3.15 9.60 2.42
C THR A 94 -3.98 9.44 3.70
N VAL A 95 -4.84 8.42 3.72
CA VAL A 95 -5.50 7.91 4.92
C VAL A 95 -4.87 6.56 5.25
N THR A 96 -4.40 6.40 6.49
CA THR A 96 -3.81 5.16 6.98
C THR A 96 -4.72 4.54 8.03
N LEU A 97 -5.11 3.28 7.85
CA LEU A 97 -5.87 2.49 8.80
C LEU A 97 -5.01 1.33 9.31
N ILE A 98 -5.03 1.07 10.62
CA ILE A 98 -4.26 0.00 11.27
C ILE A 98 -5.24 -1.01 11.86
N ASN A 99 -5.03 -2.31 11.63
CA ASN A 99 -5.94 -3.38 12.09
C ASN A 99 -5.82 -3.69 13.61
N SER A 100 -5.58 -2.70 14.45
CA SER A 100 -5.27 -2.90 15.87
C SER A 100 -6.48 -2.85 16.80
N GLU A 101 -7.57 -2.20 16.40
CA GLU A 101 -8.82 -2.16 17.16
C GLU A 101 -9.92 -3.00 16.49
N THR A 102 -11.02 -3.24 17.21
CA THR A 102 -12.18 -3.98 16.67
C THR A 102 -12.79 -3.28 15.45
N THR A 103 -12.75 -1.94 15.46
CA THR A 103 -13.22 -1.08 14.36
C THR A 103 -12.18 0.00 14.14
N ASN A 104 -11.70 0.12 12.90
CA ASN A 104 -10.82 1.16 12.41
C ASN A 104 -11.47 1.70 11.14
N GLU A 105 -12.00 2.92 11.20
CA GLU A 105 -12.92 3.49 10.23
C GLU A 105 -12.59 4.95 9.93
N TYR A 106 -12.62 5.30 8.66
CA TYR A 106 -12.54 6.66 8.15
C TYR A 106 -13.79 6.97 7.34
N THR A 107 -14.57 7.94 7.79
CA THR A 107 -15.80 8.38 7.14
C THR A 107 -15.67 9.84 6.73
N GLU A 108 -15.91 10.13 5.45
CA GLU A 108 -15.80 11.48 4.89
C GLU A 108 -16.99 11.83 4.01
N ALA A 109 -17.63 12.96 4.31
CA ALA A 109 -18.74 13.49 3.53
C ALA A 109 -18.26 13.98 2.17
N MET A 110 -19.11 13.81 1.16
CA MET A 110 -18.88 14.37 -0.16
C MET A 110 -20.17 14.62 -0.94
N THR A 111 -20.09 15.52 -1.92
CA THR A 111 -21.00 15.55 -3.06
C THR A 111 -20.39 14.71 -4.17
N PHE A 112 -21.09 13.66 -4.61
CA PHE A 112 -20.56 12.73 -5.61
C PHE A 112 -20.41 13.36 -6.99
N GLY A 113 -19.26 13.11 -7.60
CA GLY A 113 -19.05 13.25 -9.04
C GLY A 113 -19.46 11.97 -9.78
N THR A 114 -18.72 11.63 -10.83
CA THR A 114 -18.92 10.39 -11.59
C THR A 114 -17.88 9.32 -11.27
N THR A 115 -16.71 9.72 -10.78
CA THR A 115 -15.56 8.83 -10.61
C THR A 115 -14.80 9.12 -9.32
N ILE A 116 -14.39 8.05 -8.65
CA ILE A 116 -13.39 8.08 -7.58
C ILE A 116 -12.27 7.11 -7.95
N THR A 117 -11.03 7.51 -7.76
CA THR A 117 -9.85 6.65 -7.90
C THR A 117 -8.94 6.78 -6.70
N PHE A 118 -8.30 5.69 -6.29
CA PHE A 118 -7.26 5.70 -5.27
C PHE A 118 -6.38 4.47 -5.42
N ASP A 119 -5.20 4.51 -4.83
CA ASP A 119 -4.36 3.34 -4.62
C ASP A 119 -4.56 2.83 -3.19
N LEU A 120 -4.77 1.52 -3.06
CA LEU A 120 -4.78 0.82 -1.78
C LEU A 120 -3.47 0.05 -1.63
N ASP A 121 -2.66 0.45 -0.66
CA ASP A 121 -1.43 -0.23 -0.29
C ASP A 121 -1.61 -0.98 1.03
N LEU A 122 -1.49 -2.30 0.99
CA LEU A 122 -1.53 -3.16 2.17
C LEU A 122 -0.13 -3.59 2.54
N TYR A 123 0.25 -3.43 3.81
CA TYR A 123 1.62 -3.72 4.25
C TYR A 123 1.70 -4.09 5.74
N GLY A 124 2.90 -4.41 6.22
CA GLY A 124 3.16 -4.83 7.60
C GLY A 124 3.41 -6.33 7.77
N PRO A 125 3.55 -6.80 9.03
CA PRO A 125 3.94 -8.17 9.35
C PRO A 125 3.04 -9.25 8.75
N ALA A 126 1.72 -9.02 8.65
CA ALA A 126 0.80 -9.99 8.07
C ALA A 126 1.08 -10.31 6.60
N ILE A 127 1.79 -9.45 5.87
CA ILE A 127 2.18 -9.64 4.47
C ILE A 127 3.66 -10.01 4.36
N SER A 128 4.54 -9.27 5.04
CA SER A 128 6.00 -9.44 4.92
C SER A 128 6.55 -10.66 5.67
N ASN A 129 5.88 -11.10 6.73
CA ASN A 129 6.27 -12.28 7.52
C ASN A 129 5.05 -12.97 8.15
N PRO A 130 4.18 -13.57 7.32
CA PRO A 130 2.91 -14.14 7.76
C PRO A 130 3.10 -15.29 8.74
N ASN A 131 2.35 -15.27 9.85
CA ASN A 131 2.40 -16.28 10.91
C ASN A 131 1.20 -17.25 10.90
N GLY A 132 0.37 -17.21 9.86
CA GLY A 132 -0.83 -18.05 9.74
C GLY A 132 -2.12 -17.45 10.34
N GLN A 133 -2.12 -16.23 10.87
CA GLN A 133 -3.33 -15.60 11.42
C GLN A 133 -4.04 -14.64 10.45
N GLY A 134 -3.37 -14.20 9.38
CA GLY A 134 -3.88 -13.19 8.44
C GLY A 134 -3.82 -11.77 8.99
N GLY A 135 -4.27 -10.80 8.20
CA GLY A 135 -4.12 -9.36 8.51
C GLY A 135 -5.43 -8.56 8.58
N GLY A 136 -6.59 -9.21 8.45
CA GLY A 136 -7.89 -8.52 8.46
C GLY A 136 -8.40 -8.18 7.07
N THR A 137 -9.45 -7.35 7.02
CA THR A 137 -10.16 -7.01 5.79
C THR A 137 -10.30 -5.50 5.66
N PHE A 138 -9.82 -4.98 4.54
CA PHE A 138 -10.15 -3.64 4.08
C PHE A 138 -11.55 -3.68 3.45
N THR A 139 -12.37 -2.71 3.79
CA THR A 139 -13.73 -2.56 3.28
C THR A 139 -13.93 -1.14 2.78
N LEU A 140 -14.54 -1.01 1.61
CA LEU A 140 -15.01 0.25 1.05
C LEU A 140 -16.53 0.22 0.94
N ASP A 141 -17.14 1.24 1.51
CA ASP A 141 -18.56 1.50 1.53
C ASP A 141 -18.90 2.92 1.14
N PHE A 142 -20.16 3.10 0.76
CA PHE A 142 -20.76 4.41 0.54
C PHE A 142 -22.16 4.41 1.12
N PHE A 143 -22.54 5.49 1.78
CA PHE A 143 -23.88 5.59 2.35
C PHE A 143 -24.38 7.03 2.36
N ASN A 144 -25.68 7.19 2.61
CA ASN A 144 -26.28 8.47 2.96
C ASN A 144 -27.41 8.24 3.98
N ASP A 145 -28.21 9.28 4.25
CA ASP A 145 -29.33 9.21 5.20
C ASP A 145 -30.38 8.12 4.87
N ASN A 146 -30.38 7.58 3.65
CA ASN A 146 -31.30 6.53 3.20
C ASN A 146 -30.70 5.12 3.22
N GLY A 147 -29.43 4.97 3.61
CA GLY A 147 -28.73 3.67 3.68
C GLY A 147 -27.54 3.56 2.73
N TYR A 148 -27.12 2.32 2.48
CA TYR A 148 -25.94 2.03 1.66
C TYR A 148 -26.20 2.28 0.17
N LEU A 149 -25.19 2.80 -0.50
CA LEU A 149 -25.20 3.19 -1.90
C LEU A 149 -24.42 2.17 -2.75
N PHE A 150 -24.76 2.13 -4.04
CA PHE A 150 -24.08 1.33 -5.07
C PHE A 150 -24.04 -0.18 -4.85
N THR A 151 -24.77 -0.68 -3.85
CA THR A 151 -24.90 -2.10 -3.52
C THR A 151 -26.28 -2.64 -3.91
N ASN A 152 -26.39 -3.96 -4.07
CA ASN A 152 -27.67 -4.64 -4.32
C ASN A 152 -28.52 -4.82 -3.05
N ASP A 153 -27.94 -4.54 -1.88
CA ASP A 153 -28.58 -4.65 -0.59
C ASP A 153 -28.32 -3.40 0.26
N SER A 154 -29.13 -2.36 0.04
CA SER A 154 -28.97 -1.07 0.70
C SER A 154 -29.25 -1.10 2.22
N GLN A 155 -29.79 -2.21 2.74
CA GLN A 155 -30.27 -2.34 4.12
C GLN A 155 -29.38 -3.21 5.01
N ASN A 156 -28.51 -4.05 4.43
CA ASN A 156 -27.71 -5.03 5.19
C ASN A 156 -26.19 -4.83 5.08
N ASP A 157 -25.72 -3.58 4.90
CA ASP A 157 -24.28 -3.26 5.01
C ASP A 157 -23.41 -4.13 4.09
N VAL A 158 -23.83 -4.24 2.82
CA VAL A 158 -23.07 -5.00 1.83
C VAL A 158 -22.08 -4.07 1.15
N PRO A 159 -20.76 -4.27 1.34
CA PRO A 159 -19.73 -3.40 0.82
C PRO A 159 -19.67 -3.40 -0.69
N VAL A 160 -19.08 -2.35 -1.27
CA VAL A 160 -18.85 -2.32 -2.73
C VAL A 160 -17.53 -2.98 -3.11
N PHE A 161 -16.56 -3.00 -2.20
CA PHE A 161 -15.24 -3.61 -2.41
C PHE A 161 -14.60 -4.03 -1.09
N THR A 162 -13.94 -5.18 -1.10
CA THR A 162 -13.14 -5.67 0.04
C THR A 162 -11.80 -6.23 -0.43
N VAL A 163 -10.80 -6.14 0.45
CA VAL A 163 -9.52 -6.86 0.30
C VAL A 163 -9.13 -7.48 1.63
N THR A 164 -9.07 -8.81 1.67
CA THR A 164 -8.66 -9.57 2.86
C THR A 164 -7.20 -9.99 2.76
N ILE A 165 -6.43 -9.79 3.83
CA ILE A 165 -5.08 -10.35 3.97
C ILE A 165 -5.19 -11.78 4.52
N ASN A 166 -4.81 -12.74 3.70
CA ASN A 166 -4.90 -14.16 3.98
C ASN A 166 -3.80 -14.61 4.98
N PRO A 167 -3.98 -15.76 5.66
CA PRO A 167 -3.00 -16.35 6.57
C PRO A 167 -1.58 -16.55 6.02
N ASP A 168 -1.42 -16.67 4.71
CA ASP A 168 -0.14 -16.88 4.02
C ASP A 168 0.50 -15.59 3.50
N GLY A 169 -0.05 -14.43 3.86
CA GLY A 169 0.42 -13.11 3.44
C GLY A 169 0.00 -12.67 2.03
N THR A 170 -0.76 -13.51 1.31
CA THR A 170 -1.41 -13.09 0.06
C THR A 170 -2.69 -12.30 0.36
N THR A 171 -3.31 -11.73 -0.66
CA THR A 171 -4.56 -10.97 -0.55
C THR A 171 -5.66 -11.49 -1.46
N SER A 172 -6.90 -11.41 -0.99
CA SER A 172 -8.11 -11.77 -1.74
C SER A 172 -8.99 -10.54 -1.90
N ALA A 173 -9.17 -10.05 -3.12
CA ALA A 173 -10.01 -8.90 -3.42
C ALA A 173 -11.38 -9.34 -3.96
N GLN A 174 -12.45 -8.69 -3.53
CA GLN A 174 -13.81 -8.97 -3.97
C GLN A 174 -14.58 -7.67 -4.23
N THR A 175 -15.36 -7.66 -5.31
CA THR A 175 -16.32 -6.60 -5.64
C THR A 175 -17.73 -7.17 -5.58
N TYR A 176 -18.70 -6.33 -5.22
CA TYR A 176 -20.08 -6.78 -5.00
C TYR A 176 -21.03 -6.19 -6.05
N ALA A 177 -22.11 -6.90 -6.32
CA ALA A 177 -23.09 -6.50 -7.32
C ALA A 177 -23.77 -5.19 -6.91
N SER A 178 -24.03 -4.32 -7.89
CA SER A 178 -24.76 -3.08 -7.66
C SER A 178 -26.28 -3.31 -7.65
N ALA A 179 -27.04 -2.24 -7.38
CA ALA A 179 -28.50 -2.24 -7.34
C ALA A 179 -29.15 -3.10 -8.44
N ASN A 180 -30.16 -3.90 -8.06
CA ASN A 180 -30.85 -4.85 -8.94
C ASN A 180 -29.94 -5.96 -9.52
N ASN A 181 -28.90 -6.37 -8.78
CA ASN A 181 -27.89 -7.34 -9.24
C ASN A 181 -27.16 -6.88 -10.51
N GLY A 182 -26.92 -5.57 -10.61
CA GLY A 182 -26.13 -4.98 -11.67
C GLY A 182 -24.64 -5.31 -11.54
N PRO A 183 -23.83 -4.94 -12.56
CA PRO A 183 -22.38 -5.08 -12.46
C PRO A 183 -21.82 -4.29 -11.26
N PRO A 184 -20.73 -4.75 -10.62
CA PRO A 184 -20.07 -3.97 -9.58
C PRO A 184 -19.68 -2.57 -10.04
N VAL A 185 -19.80 -1.59 -9.15
CA VAL A 185 -19.35 -0.21 -9.44
C VAL A 185 -17.84 -0.04 -9.31
N VAL A 186 -17.16 -1.00 -8.67
CA VAL A 186 -15.72 -0.98 -8.45
C VAL A 186 -15.02 -1.86 -9.49
N THR A 187 -13.93 -1.34 -10.04
CA THR A 187 -12.94 -2.07 -10.83
C THR A 187 -11.56 -1.82 -10.26
N PHE A 188 -10.64 -2.77 -10.42
CA PHE A 188 -9.28 -2.62 -9.88
C PHE A 188 -8.23 -3.33 -10.74
N VAL A 189 -6.97 -2.91 -10.59
CA VAL A 189 -5.78 -3.58 -11.10
C VAL A 189 -4.92 -4.01 -9.91
N GLY A 190 -4.60 -5.30 -9.81
CA GLY A 190 -3.83 -5.89 -8.70
C GLY A 190 -4.24 -7.35 -8.43
N PRO A 191 -3.63 -8.02 -7.43
CA PRO A 191 -2.55 -7.52 -6.56
C PRO A 191 -1.23 -7.38 -7.31
N THR A 192 -0.54 -6.26 -7.13
CA THR A 192 0.86 -6.13 -7.56
C THR A 192 1.75 -6.09 -6.33
N ALA A 193 2.66 -7.06 -6.21
CA ALA A 193 3.71 -7.02 -5.20
C ALA A 193 4.71 -5.92 -5.57
N VAL A 194 4.98 -4.99 -4.66
CA VAL A 194 5.99 -3.96 -4.86
C VAL A 194 7.37 -4.57 -4.54
N PRO A 195 8.32 -4.65 -5.50
CA PRO A 195 9.60 -5.29 -5.26
C PRO A 195 10.43 -4.53 -4.21
N GLU A 196 11.00 -5.26 -3.25
CA GLU A 196 11.91 -4.70 -2.24
C GLU A 196 13.06 -3.90 -2.87
N PRO A 197 13.12 -2.57 -2.70
CA PRO A 197 14.15 -1.75 -3.32
C PRO A 197 15.57 -2.06 -2.82
N SER A 198 15.70 -2.63 -1.61
CA SER A 198 16.98 -2.78 -0.92
C SER A 198 17.65 -4.15 -1.08
N SER A 199 16.92 -5.22 -1.36
CA SER A 199 17.49 -6.59 -1.37
C SER A 199 18.52 -6.80 -2.49
N VAL A 200 18.27 -6.22 -3.67
CA VAL A 200 19.21 -6.28 -4.79
C VAL A 200 20.46 -5.43 -4.53
N LEU A 201 20.28 -4.24 -3.94
CA LEU A 201 21.40 -3.35 -3.58
C LEU A 201 22.27 -3.94 -2.47
N LEU A 202 21.67 -4.54 -1.43
CA LEU A 202 22.44 -5.20 -0.36
C LEU A 202 23.16 -6.45 -0.86
N LEU A 203 22.50 -7.26 -1.69
CA LEU A 203 23.11 -8.44 -2.29
C LEU A 203 24.28 -8.06 -3.20
N SER A 204 24.09 -7.06 -4.07
CA SER A 204 25.15 -6.58 -4.96
C SER A 204 26.30 -5.91 -4.20
N ALA A 205 26.02 -5.15 -3.14
CA ALA A 205 27.05 -4.61 -2.26
C ALA A 205 27.81 -5.71 -1.51
N GLY A 206 27.12 -6.72 -0.99
CA GLY A 206 27.72 -7.86 -0.30
C GLY A 206 28.62 -8.70 -1.22
N LEU A 207 28.15 -9.04 -2.42
CA LEU A 207 28.94 -9.74 -3.43
C LEU A 207 30.14 -8.91 -3.90
N GLY A 208 29.95 -7.59 -4.06
CA GLY A 208 31.03 -6.66 -4.38
C GLY A 208 32.12 -6.64 -3.30
N ALA A 209 31.74 -6.56 -2.03
CA ALA A 209 32.68 -6.62 -0.90
C ALA A 209 33.44 -7.95 -0.88
N LEU A 210 32.76 -9.09 -1.02
CA LEU A 210 33.38 -10.42 -1.07
C LEU A 210 34.38 -10.56 -2.22
N ALA A 211 34.03 -10.07 -3.42
CA ALA A 211 34.92 -10.10 -4.58
C ALA A 211 36.19 -9.25 -4.35
N LEU A 212 36.06 -8.07 -3.73
CA LEU A 212 37.19 -7.21 -3.38
C LEU A 212 38.10 -7.86 -2.32
N PHE A 213 37.53 -8.46 -1.28
CA PHE A 213 38.30 -9.18 -0.26
C PHE A 213 38.99 -10.44 -0.82
N GLY A 214 38.32 -11.19 -1.71
CA GLY A 214 38.89 -12.34 -2.40
C GLY A 214 40.08 -11.96 -3.29
N ARG A 215 39.97 -10.88 -4.06
CA ARG A 215 41.06 -10.34 -4.88
C ARG A 215 42.27 -9.93 -4.05
N ARG A 216 42.07 -9.26 -2.90
CA ARG A 216 43.16 -8.87 -2.00
C ARG A 216 43.93 -10.09 -1.46
N ARG A 217 43.22 -11.16 -1.07
CA ARG A 217 43.85 -12.39 -0.57
C ARG A 217 44.67 -13.13 -1.65
N MET A 218 44.17 -13.17 -2.88
CA MET A 218 44.90 -13.81 -4.00
C MET A 218 46.19 -13.05 -4.35
N LEU A 219 46.15 -11.72 -4.38
CA LEU A 219 47.33 -10.89 -4.67
C LEU A 219 48.40 -11.01 -3.57
N ALA A 220 48.01 -11.05 -2.30
CA ALA A 220 48.93 -11.26 -1.18
C ALA A 220 49.62 -12.64 -1.23
N ARG A 221 48.90 -13.71 -1.60
CA ARG A 221 49.49 -15.06 -1.74
C ARG A 221 50.53 -15.14 -2.87
N LYS A 222 50.31 -14.41 -3.97
CA LYS A 222 51.23 -14.38 -5.12
C LYS A 222 52.52 -13.62 -4.82
N ALA A 223 52.52 -12.73 -3.83
CA ALA A 223 53.69 -11.96 -3.39
C ALA A 223 54.61 -12.73 -2.41
N VAL A 224 54.15 -13.85 -1.84
CA VAL A 224 54.93 -14.68 -0.89
C VAL A 224 55.59 -15.89 -1.58
N SER A 225 55.26 -16.16 -2.85
CA SER A 225 55.79 -17.30 -3.62
C SER A 225 56.88 -16.92 -4.63
N LEU A 226 57.60 -15.81 -4.40
CA LEU A 226 58.78 -15.34 -5.14
C LEU A 226 59.92 -15.09 -4.14
#